data_AF-A0AAV6H5S7-F1
#
_entry.id   AF-A0AAV6H5S7-F1
#
_cell.length_a   1.000
_cell.length_b   1.000
_cell.length_c   1.000
_cell.angle_alpha   90.00
_cell.angle_beta   90.00
_cell.angle_gamma   90.00
#
_symmetry.space_group_name_H-M   'P 1'
#
loop_
_entity.id
_entity.type
_entity.pdbx_description
1 polymer ?
#
loop_
_entity_poly.entity_id
_entity_poly.type
_entity_poly.pdbx_seq_one_letter_code
_entity_poly.pdbx_strand_id
1 'polypeptide(L)'
;MGRQTEADGQDTDRIPADNPGKREGAAGEREKELQELRKSLETLKSSAQTAVEDSERIFTEMIRSIERRRSEVTELIRAQEKAEVSWAEGLLKQLEQEIAELKRRDAELEQLSYIDDHFHFLKNAVSVTGAPCSTAPTNMAFRSFSFEAVKESVSAVKVQLKLTLDGIFKQEVAKISTAVAHIQIIRSLEYTDPELPVRRTDMSDIQAVFPEPVTREELLQCKLDTHTDTPTDKL
;
A
#
# COMPACT_ATOMS: atom_id res chain seq x y z
N MET A 1 -79.29 -11.80 -81.46
CA MET A 1 -79.38 -12.83 -80.39
C MET A 1 -78.52 -14.00 -80.81
N GLY A 2 -77.44 -14.27 -80.07
CA GLY A 2 -76.57 -15.42 -80.29
C GLY A 2 -75.57 -15.45 -79.14
N ARG A 3 -75.70 -16.43 -78.24
CA ARG A 3 -74.83 -16.62 -77.08
C ARG A 3 -73.48 -17.15 -77.54
N GLN A 4 -72.42 -16.71 -76.88
CA GLN A 4 -71.14 -17.41 -76.83
C GLN A 4 -70.75 -17.64 -75.37
N THR A 5 -70.16 -18.80 -75.19
CA THR A 5 -69.87 -19.57 -73.98
C THR A 5 -68.49 -19.27 -73.40
N GLU A 6 -68.30 -19.78 -72.18
CA GLU A 6 -67.04 -20.19 -71.55
C GLU A 6 -66.13 -19.06 -71.04
N ALA A 7 -66.06 -18.90 -69.71
CA ALA A 7 -65.21 -19.63 -68.77
C ALA A 7 -63.79 -19.07 -68.77
N ASP A 8 -63.42 -18.37 -67.69
CA ASP A 8 -62.05 -18.50 -67.22
C ASP A 8 -61.97 -18.20 -65.71
N GLY A 9 -61.29 -19.11 -65.00
CA GLY A 9 -61.16 -19.09 -63.56
C GLY A 9 -60.21 -18.01 -63.09
N GLN A 10 -60.68 -17.13 -62.22
CA GLN A 10 -59.81 -16.41 -61.29
C GLN A 10 -59.73 -17.21 -59.99
N ASP A 11 -58.60 -17.89 -59.79
CA ASP A 11 -57.78 -17.70 -58.58
C ASP A 11 -56.57 -18.61 -58.66
N THR A 12 -55.56 -18.17 -59.42
CA THR A 12 -54.19 -18.61 -59.13
C THR A 12 -53.68 -17.73 -58.00
N ASP A 13 -53.69 -18.30 -56.80
CA ASP A 13 -53.01 -17.82 -55.61
C ASP A 13 -51.55 -17.49 -55.96
N ARG A 14 -51.27 -16.20 -56.24
CA ARG A 14 -49.92 -15.72 -56.49
C ARG A 14 -49.20 -15.68 -55.15
N ILE A 15 -48.55 -16.78 -54.79
CA ILE A 15 -47.52 -16.77 -53.75
C ILE A 15 -46.47 -15.72 -54.18
N PRO A 16 -46.22 -14.66 -53.39
CA PRO A 16 -45.21 -13.68 -53.74
C PRO A 16 -43.86 -14.38 -53.84
N ALA A 17 -43.22 -14.31 -55.01
CA ALA A 17 -41.88 -14.83 -55.22
C ALA A 17 -40.92 -14.14 -54.25
N ASP A 18 -40.37 -14.93 -53.33
CA ASP A 18 -39.37 -14.45 -52.39
C ASP A 18 -38.11 -14.07 -53.16
N ASN A 19 -37.74 -12.79 -53.12
CA ASN A 19 -36.67 -12.23 -53.92
C ASN A 19 -35.30 -12.62 -53.31
N PRO A 20 -34.53 -13.53 -53.95
CA PRO A 20 -33.30 -14.09 -53.37
C PRO A 20 -32.21 -13.03 -53.13
N GLY A 21 -32.18 -11.95 -53.92
CA GLY A 21 -31.21 -10.86 -53.75
C GLY A 21 -31.38 -10.03 -52.47
N LYS A 22 -32.54 -10.12 -51.79
CA LYS A 22 -32.77 -9.44 -50.50
C LYS A 22 -32.24 -10.24 -49.31
N ARG A 23 -32.06 -11.56 -49.46
CA ARG A 23 -31.61 -12.47 -48.40
C ARG A 23 -30.08 -12.50 -48.28
N GLU A 24 -29.34 -12.32 -49.39
CA GLU A 24 -27.87 -12.28 -49.40
C GLU A 24 -27.29 -11.04 -48.70
N GLY A 25 -27.99 -9.90 -48.74
CA GLY A 25 -27.57 -8.68 -48.01
C GLY A 25 -27.73 -8.81 -46.49
N ALA A 26 -28.84 -9.41 -46.02
CA ALA A 26 -29.15 -9.51 -44.60
C ALA A 26 -28.20 -10.46 -43.83
N ALA A 27 -27.77 -11.56 -44.46
CA ALA A 27 -26.80 -12.47 -43.85
C ALA A 27 -25.42 -11.79 -43.69
N GLY A 28 -24.97 -11.05 -44.71
CA GLY A 28 -23.71 -10.29 -44.65
C GLY A 28 -23.72 -9.18 -43.61
N GLU A 29 -24.85 -8.47 -43.45
CA GLU A 29 -25.01 -7.45 -42.39
C GLU A 29 -24.91 -8.05 -40.99
N ARG A 30 -25.55 -9.20 -40.74
CA ARG A 30 -25.50 -9.88 -39.44
C ARG A 30 -24.11 -10.43 -39.11
N GLU A 31 -23.37 -10.92 -40.11
CA GLU A 31 -21.98 -11.37 -39.94
C GLU A 31 -21.06 -10.19 -39.56
N LYS A 32 -21.27 -9.02 -40.18
CA LYS A 32 -20.56 -7.79 -39.84
C LYS A 32 -20.86 -7.32 -38.41
N GLU A 33 -22.13 -7.28 -38.02
CA GLU A 33 -22.54 -6.93 -36.65
C GLU A 33 -21.92 -7.87 -35.60
N LEU A 34 -21.87 -9.17 -35.91
CA LEU A 34 -21.24 -10.17 -35.05
C LEU A 34 -19.73 -9.96 -34.94
N GLN A 35 -19.05 -9.59 -36.03
CA GLN A 35 -17.63 -9.25 -35.99
C GLN A 35 -17.35 -7.97 -35.18
N GLU A 36 -18.18 -6.94 -35.33
CA GLU A 36 -18.10 -5.70 -34.54
C GLU A 36 -18.34 -5.95 -33.04
N LEU A 37 -19.29 -6.83 -32.71
CA LEU A 37 -19.55 -7.24 -31.33
C LEU A 37 -18.37 -7.99 -30.72
N ARG A 38 -17.78 -8.97 -31.45
CA ARG A 38 -16.57 -9.69 -31.01
C ARG A 38 -15.42 -8.72 -30.73
N LYS A 39 -15.18 -7.75 -31.63
CA LYS A 39 -14.13 -6.75 -31.44
C LYS A 39 -14.39 -5.85 -30.23
N SER A 40 -15.65 -5.47 -30.00
CA SER A 40 -16.06 -4.66 -28.85
C SER A 40 -15.85 -5.42 -27.53
N LEU A 41 -16.15 -6.72 -27.51
CA LEU A 41 -15.91 -7.59 -26.36
C LEU A 41 -14.42 -7.70 -26.02
N GLU A 42 -13.57 -7.95 -27.01
CA GLU A 42 -12.11 -8.01 -26.79
C GLU A 42 -11.55 -6.68 -26.29
N THR A 43 -12.06 -5.56 -26.84
CA THR A 43 -11.67 -4.22 -26.39
C THR A 43 -12.08 -3.96 -24.95
N LEU A 44 -13.30 -4.37 -24.56
CA LEU A 44 -13.75 -4.26 -23.17
C LEU A 44 -12.86 -5.07 -22.23
N LYS A 45 -12.59 -6.34 -22.57
CA LYS A 45 -11.76 -7.24 -21.76
C LYS A 45 -10.35 -6.69 -21.58
N SER A 46 -9.72 -6.27 -22.67
CA SER A 46 -8.41 -5.62 -22.64
C SER A 46 -8.42 -4.35 -21.79
N SER A 47 -9.40 -3.47 -21.98
CA SER A 47 -9.50 -2.21 -21.24
C SER A 47 -9.73 -2.44 -19.74
N ALA A 48 -10.55 -3.43 -19.37
CA ALA A 48 -10.78 -3.78 -17.97
C ALA A 48 -9.51 -4.32 -17.32
N GLN A 49 -8.78 -5.19 -18.02
CA GLN A 49 -7.50 -5.73 -17.54
C GLN A 49 -6.47 -4.62 -17.31
N THR A 50 -6.31 -3.70 -18.27
CA THR A 50 -5.41 -2.55 -18.11
C THR A 50 -5.82 -1.67 -16.93
N ALA A 51 -7.12 -1.41 -16.74
CA ALA A 51 -7.60 -0.63 -15.60
C ALA A 51 -7.30 -1.29 -14.24
N VAL A 52 -7.38 -2.62 -14.16
CA VAL A 52 -6.99 -3.38 -12.97
C VAL A 52 -5.48 -3.27 -12.73
N GLU A 53 -4.66 -3.51 -13.74
CA GLU A 53 -3.19 -3.45 -13.63
C GLU A 53 -2.70 -2.06 -13.20
N ASP A 54 -3.26 -1.00 -13.78
CA ASP A 54 -2.95 0.37 -13.40
C ASP A 54 -3.38 0.68 -11.96
N SER A 55 -4.55 0.18 -11.54
CA SER A 55 -5.02 0.33 -10.17
C SER A 55 -4.08 -0.36 -9.18
N GLU A 56 -3.70 -1.61 -9.44
CA GLU A 56 -2.75 -2.37 -8.61
C GLU A 56 -1.37 -1.70 -8.53
N ARG A 57 -0.91 -1.13 -9.64
CA ARG A 57 0.35 -0.36 -9.69
C ARG A 57 0.27 0.87 -8.78
N ILE A 58 -0.81 1.65 -8.86
CA ILE A 58 -1.02 2.84 -8.02
C ILE A 58 -1.06 2.46 -6.54
N PHE A 59 -1.82 1.43 -6.16
CA PHE A 59 -1.86 0.96 -4.76
C PHE A 59 -0.50 0.46 -4.28
N THR A 60 0.24 -0.24 -5.14
CA THR A 60 1.60 -0.70 -4.80
C THR A 60 2.56 0.47 -4.57
N GLU A 61 2.50 1.53 -5.37
CA GLU A 61 3.30 2.74 -5.17
C GLU A 61 2.96 3.44 -3.84
N MET A 62 1.67 3.51 -3.48
CA MET A 62 1.24 4.06 -2.20
C MET A 62 1.76 3.26 -1.00
N ILE A 63 1.66 1.92 -1.04
CA ILE A 63 2.20 1.03 0.00
C ILE A 63 3.70 1.26 0.17
N ARG A 64 4.46 1.29 -0.93
CA ARG A 64 5.92 1.54 -0.90
C ARG A 64 6.26 2.90 -0.27
N SER A 65 5.45 3.93 -0.51
CA SER A 65 5.61 5.25 0.11
C SER A 65 5.46 5.19 1.63
N ILE A 66 4.45 4.45 2.12
CA ILE A 66 4.24 4.23 3.56
C ILE A 66 5.41 3.45 4.17
N GLU A 67 5.88 2.39 3.51
CA GLU A 67 7.03 1.61 3.99
C GLU A 67 8.33 2.43 4.03
N ARG A 68 8.54 3.36 3.09
CA ARG A 68 9.65 4.30 3.12
C ARG A 68 9.57 5.18 4.36
N ARG A 69 8.41 5.80 4.63
CA ARG A 69 8.21 6.64 5.82
C ARG A 69 8.34 5.87 7.14
N ARG A 70 7.89 4.62 7.18
CA ARG A 70 8.14 3.70 8.32
C ARG A 70 9.64 3.56 8.59
N SER A 71 10.42 3.39 7.52
CA SER A 71 11.88 3.23 7.61
C SER A 71 12.54 4.53 8.09
N GLU A 72 12.15 5.68 7.57
CA GLU A 72 12.65 7.01 8.01
C GLU A 72 12.44 7.22 9.52
N VAL A 73 11.25 6.93 10.04
CA VAL A 73 10.95 7.04 11.49
C VAL A 73 11.83 6.09 12.30
N THR A 74 12.02 4.86 11.82
CA THR A 74 12.84 3.85 12.51
C THR A 74 14.30 4.29 12.56
N GLU A 75 14.86 4.75 11.45
CA GLU A 75 16.24 5.21 11.37
C GLU A 75 16.49 6.44 12.25
N LEU A 76 15.54 7.37 12.32
CA LEU A 76 15.65 8.53 13.21
C LEU A 76 15.77 8.12 14.69
N ILE A 77 14.95 7.14 15.13
CA ILE A 77 15.01 6.62 16.50
C ILE A 77 16.37 5.96 16.76
N ARG A 78 16.83 5.11 15.83
CA ARG A 78 18.12 4.39 15.96
C ARG A 78 19.33 5.33 15.93
N ALA A 79 19.28 6.37 15.11
CA ALA A 79 20.33 7.38 15.05
C ALA A 79 20.45 8.13 16.39
N GLN A 80 19.32 8.55 16.96
CA GLN A 80 19.31 9.23 18.27
C GLN A 80 19.78 8.30 19.39
N GLU A 81 19.28 7.07 19.44
CA GLU A 81 19.72 6.05 20.40
C GLU A 81 21.24 5.87 20.33
N LYS A 82 21.79 5.66 19.13
CA LYS A 82 23.22 5.46 18.93
C LYS A 82 24.05 6.67 19.36
N ALA A 83 23.60 7.89 19.06
CA ALA A 83 24.30 9.12 19.44
C ALA A 83 24.37 9.29 20.97
N GLU A 84 23.23 9.14 21.65
CA GLU A 84 23.15 9.28 23.10
C GLU A 84 23.92 8.16 23.84
N VAL A 85 23.83 6.92 23.35
CA VAL A 85 24.61 5.79 23.90
C VAL A 85 26.10 6.03 23.74
N SER A 86 26.57 6.42 22.54
CA SER A 86 27.99 6.68 22.32
C SER A 86 28.52 7.82 23.19
N TRP A 87 27.71 8.86 23.41
CA TRP A 87 28.07 9.96 24.31
C TRP A 87 28.15 9.48 25.77
N ALA A 88 27.16 8.72 26.23
CA ALA A 88 27.11 8.18 27.59
C ALA A 88 28.27 7.19 27.87
N GLU A 89 28.63 6.34 26.91
CA GLU A 89 29.78 5.42 27.02
C GLU A 89 31.11 6.18 27.13
N GLY A 90 31.28 7.25 26.34
CA GLY A 90 32.47 8.10 26.43
C GLY A 90 32.61 8.77 27.80
N LEU A 91 31.48 9.26 28.33
CA LEU A 91 31.42 9.83 29.66
C LEU A 91 31.72 8.80 30.76
N LEU A 92 31.14 7.60 30.65
CA LEU A 92 31.36 6.50 31.59
C LEU A 92 32.85 6.17 31.66
N LYS A 93 33.51 6.02 30.51
CA LYS A 93 34.95 5.76 30.44
C LYS A 93 35.79 6.86 31.08
N GLN A 94 35.41 8.13 30.87
CA GLN A 94 36.09 9.26 31.48
C GLN A 94 35.97 9.23 33.01
N LEU A 95 34.76 8.96 33.53
CA LEU A 95 34.52 8.85 34.97
C LEU A 95 35.27 7.67 35.61
N GLU A 96 35.30 6.52 34.94
CA GLU A 96 36.08 5.35 35.40
C GLU A 96 37.57 5.67 35.51
N GLN A 97 38.13 6.39 34.53
CA GLN A 97 39.52 6.81 34.55
C GLN A 97 39.79 7.83 35.66
N GLU A 98 38.91 8.82 35.84
CA GLU A 98 39.05 9.83 36.90
C GLU A 98 39.01 9.18 38.29
N ILE A 99 38.11 8.23 38.51
CA ILE A 99 38.04 7.45 39.76
C ILE A 99 39.33 6.65 39.98
N ALA A 100 39.88 6.02 38.93
CA ALA A 100 41.12 5.26 39.04
C ALA A 100 42.32 6.17 39.39
N GLU A 101 42.39 7.35 38.78
CA GLU A 101 43.43 8.35 39.07
C GLU A 101 43.31 8.93 40.47
N LEU A 102 42.08 9.22 40.93
CA LEU A 102 41.78 9.63 42.31
C LEU A 102 42.23 8.57 43.31
N LYS A 103 41.82 7.31 43.12
CA LYS A 103 42.23 6.20 43.99
C LYS A 103 43.75 6.00 44.04
N ARG A 104 44.44 6.15 42.91
CA ARG A 104 45.90 6.10 42.86
C ARG A 104 46.52 7.23 43.69
N ARG A 105 46.04 8.47 43.53
CA ARG A 105 46.54 9.61 44.30
C ARG A 105 46.26 9.48 45.80
N ASP A 106 45.08 9.00 46.17
CA ASP A 106 44.75 8.77 47.58
C ASP A 106 45.72 7.75 48.21
N ALA A 107 46.05 6.67 47.49
CA ALA A 107 47.05 5.71 47.95
C ALA A 107 48.47 6.31 48.04
N GLU A 108 48.87 7.16 47.09
CA GLU A 108 50.16 7.88 47.14
C GLU A 108 50.22 8.85 48.33
N LEU A 109 49.12 9.55 48.62
CA LEU A 109 49.00 10.43 49.80
C LEU A 109 49.04 9.65 51.10
N GLU A 110 48.41 8.48 51.17
CA GLU A 110 48.48 7.59 52.32
C GLU A 110 49.93 7.13 52.58
N GLN A 111 50.67 6.75 51.54
CA GLN A 111 52.09 6.39 51.65
C GLN A 111 52.96 7.56 52.15
N LEU A 112 52.70 8.79 51.69
CA LEU A 112 53.41 9.98 52.16
C LEU A 112 53.25 10.21 53.67
N SER A 113 52.11 9.82 54.25
CA SER A 113 51.85 10.00 55.69
C SER A 113 52.78 9.16 56.58
N TYR A 114 53.37 8.09 56.04
CA TYR A 114 54.30 7.22 56.75
C TYR A 114 55.78 7.62 56.58
N ILE A 115 56.08 8.69 55.83
CA ILE A 115 57.45 9.17 55.64
C ILE A 115 57.85 10.11 56.78
N ASP A 116 58.71 9.64 57.68
CA ASP A 116 59.24 10.45 58.79
C ASP A 116 60.30 11.48 58.34
N ASP A 117 61.05 11.21 57.27
CA ASP A 117 62.08 12.13 56.77
C ASP A 117 61.45 13.32 56.03
N HIS A 118 61.59 14.51 56.61
CA HIS A 118 60.96 15.73 56.11
C HIS A 118 61.46 16.17 54.72
N PHE A 119 62.71 15.85 54.35
CA PHE A 119 63.23 16.20 53.03
C PHE A 119 62.60 15.31 51.94
N HIS A 120 62.55 14.01 52.18
CA HIS A 120 61.89 13.04 51.30
C HIS A 120 60.38 13.26 51.22
N PHE A 121 59.73 13.60 52.34
CA PHE A 121 58.32 13.99 52.37
C PHE A 121 58.05 15.19 51.45
N LEU A 122 58.79 16.30 51.63
CA LEU A 122 58.57 17.51 50.83
C LEU A 122 58.81 17.28 49.34
N LYS A 123 59.85 16.51 48.98
CA LYS A 123 60.15 16.17 47.58
C LYS A 123 59.02 15.38 46.93
N ASN A 124 58.47 14.39 47.64
CA ASN A 124 57.43 13.52 47.10
C ASN A 124 56.04 14.17 47.13
N ALA A 125 55.74 14.97 48.17
CA ALA A 125 54.48 15.71 48.28
C ALA A 125 54.27 16.67 47.11
N VAL A 126 55.30 17.43 46.71
CA VAL A 126 55.23 18.34 45.55
C VAL A 126 54.89 17.59 44.24
N SER A 127 55.37 16.36 44.09
CA SER A 127 55.10 15.53 42.91
C SER A 127 53.64 15.06 42.84
N VAL A 128 53.02 14.77 43.99
CA VAL A 128 51.63 14.29 44.08
C VAL A 128 50.63 15.44 43.94
N THR A 129 50.95 16.61 44.49
CA THR A 129 50.07 17.80 44.45
C THR A 129 50.16 18.58 43.14
N GLY A 130 51.21 18.40 42.35
CA GLY A 130 51.44 19.14 41.11
C GLY A 130 50.63 18.65 39.89
N ALA A 131 50.01 17.48 39.96
CA ALA A 131 49.19 16.96 38.87
C ALA A 131 47.78 17.59 38.92
N PRO A 132 47.32 18.27 37.86
CA PRO A 132 45.97 18.81 37.82
C PRO A 132 44.95 17.67 37.91
N CYS A 133 44.06 17.71 38.89
CA CYS A 133 42.85 16.90 38.87
C CYS A 133 41.94 17.47 37.79
N SER A 134 41.53 16.65 36.83
CA SER A 134 40.63 17.07 35.75
C SER A 134 39.37 17.69 36.35
N THR A 135 39.10 18.96 36.05
CA THR A 135 37.89 19.67 36.48
C THR A 135 36.76 19.42 35.47
N ALA A 136 36.37 18.16 35.29
CA ALA A 136 35.17 17.87 34.50
C ALA A 136 33.92 18.28 35.31
N PRO A 137 32.84 18.78 34.67
CA PRO A 137 31.77 19.46 35.38
C PRO A 137 30.97 18.47 36.23
N THR A 138 30.96 18.68 37.55
CA THR A 138 30.26 17.86 38.56
C THR A 138 28.72 17.92 38.46
N ASN A 139 28.16 18.73 37.56
CA ASN A 139 26.71 18.92 37.38
C ASN A 139 26.16 18.12 36.18
N MET A 140 26.38 16.81 36.16
CA MET A 140 25.64 15.93 35.24
C MET A 140 24.32 15.50 35.86
N ALA A 141 23.25 16.16 35.43
CA ALA A 141 21.90 15.68 35.69
C ALA A 141 21.63 14.48 34.77
N PHE A 142 21.65 13.27 35.32
CA PHE A 142 21.19 12.08 34.63
C PHE A 142 19.68 12.18 34.43
N ARG A 143 19.26 12.37 33.18
CA ARG A 143 17.84 12.42 32.82
C ARG A 143 17.34 11.01 32.56
N SER A 144 16.14 10.69 33.06
CA SER A 144 15.41 9.50 32.61
C SER A 144 14.92 9.73 31.18
N PHE A 145 15.24 8.83 30.26
CA PHE A 145 14.81 8.91 28.87
C PHE A 145 13.59 8.03 28.62
N SER A 146 12.67 8.51 27.78
CA SER A 146 11.50 7.76 27.35
C SER A 146 11.13 8.11 25.92
N PHE A 147 10.66 7.12 25.17
CA PHE A 147 10.12 7.27 23.82
C PHE A 147 8.58 7.32 23.80
N GLU A 148 7.91 7.59 24.93
CA GLU A 148 6.44 7.73 24.97
C GLU A 148 5.93 8.76 23.95
N ALA A 149 6.53 9.96 23.90
CA ALA A 149 6.14 10.99 22.95
C ALA A 149 6.26 10.54 21.48
N VAL A 150 7.24 9.68 21.18
CA VAL A 150 7.40 9.09 19.84
C VAL A 150 6.28 8.09 19.57
N LYS A 151 5.95 7.22 20.52
CA LYS A 151 4.82 6.28 20.40
C LYS A 151 3.48 7.01 20.24
N GLU A 152 3.26 8.07 20.99
CA GLU A 152 2.08 8.94 20.87
C GLU A 152 2.02 9.58 19.48
N SER A 153 3.13 10.11 18.97
CA SER A 153 3.21 10.70 17.64
C SER A 153 2.93 9.68 16.53
N VAL A 154 3.49 8.46 16.61
CA VAL A 154 3.22 7.37 15.66
C VAL A 154 1.75 6.94 15.72
N SER A 155 1.17 6.88 16.92
CA SER A 155 -0.25 6.60 17.10
C SER A 155 -1.14 7.68 16.48
N ALA A 156 -0.76 8.95 16.60
CA ALA A 156 -1.44 10.06 15.94
C ALA A 156 -1.37 9.94 14.41
N VAL A 157 -0.22 9.56 13.85
CA VAL A 157 -0.08 9.27 12.41
C VAL A 157 -1.04 8.17 11.97
N LYS A 158 -1.15 7.07 12.73
CA LYS A 158 -2.10 5.99 12.42
C LYS A 158 -3.53 6.51 12.36
N VAL A 159 -3.97 7.27 13.37
CA VAL A 159 -5.33 7.80 13.45
C VAL A 159 -5.63 8.76 12.30
N GLN A 160 -4.72 9.71 12.03
CA GLN A 160 -4.91 10.69 10.96
C GLN A 160 -4.90 10.04 9.57
N LEU A 161 -4.00 9.08 9.34
CA LEU A 161 -3.94 8.35 8.08
C LEU A 161 -5.23 7.57 7.85
N LYS A 162 -5.72 6.83 8.86
CA LYS A 162 -6.98 6.08 8.76
C LYS A 162 -8.16 7.00 8.42
N LEU A 163 -8.34 8.07 9.21
CA LEU A 163 -9.44 9.02 9.00
C LEU A 163 -9.40 9.64 7.60
N THR A 164 -8.21 10.04 7.15
CA THR A 164 -8.02 10.69 5.84
C THR A 164 -8.28 9.70 4.71
N LEU A 165 -7.72 8.49 4.80
CA LEU A 165 -7.91 7.45 3.79
C LEU A 165 -9.38 7.07 3.68
N ASP A 166 -10.07 6.79 4.79
CA ASP A 166 -11.48 6.41 4.78
C ASP A 166 -12.35 7.47 4.08
N GLY A 167 -12.08 8.75 4.33
CA GLY A 167 -12.76 9.86 3.66
C GLY A 167 -12.52 9.90 2.16
N ILE A 168 -11.25 9.77 1.73
CA ILE A 168 -10.87 9.76 0.30
C ILE A 168 -11.47 8.54 -0.39
N PHE A 169 -11.33 7.34 0.18
CA PHE A 169 -11.87 6.11 -0.40
C PHE A 169 -13.38 6.18 -0.56
N LYS A 170 -14.11 6.66 0.47
CA LYS A 170 -15.56 6.81 0.35
C LYS A 170 -15.97 7.70 -0.83
N GLN A 171 -15.24 8.80 -1.05
CA GLN A 171 -15.50 9.71 -2.16
C GLN A 171 -15.14 9.10 -3.52
N GLU A 172 -13.95 8.51 -3.64
CA GLU A 172 -13.43 8.01 -4.91
C GLU A 172 -14.11 6.69 -5.31
N VAL A 173 -14.40 5.79 -4.38
CA VAL A 173 -15.15 4.55 -4.65
C VAL A 173 -16.54 4.86 -5.22
N ALA A 174 -17.22 5.91 -4.74
CA ALA A 174 -18.50 6.33 -5.32
C ALA A 174 -18.37 6.78 -6.79
N LYS A 175 -17.30 7.51 -7.13
CA LYS A 175 -17.01 7.94 -8.51
C LYS A 175 -16.65 6.74 -9.39
N ILE A 176 -15.80 5.85 -8.89
CA ILE A 176 -15.41 4.61 -9.58
C ILE A 176 -16.64 3.75 -9.84
N SER A 177 -17.48 3.53 -8.84
CA SER A 177 -18.73 2.77 -8.98
C SER A 177 -19.64 3.36 -10.06
N THR A 178 -19.74 4.70 -10.12
CA THR A 178 -20.52 5.39 -11.15
C THR A 178 -19.92 5.17 -12.54
N ALA A 179 -18.60 5.32 -12.68
CA ALA A 179 -17.91 5.12 -13.96
C ALA A 179 -18.05 3.67 -14.46
N VAL A 180 -17.87 2.69 -13.57
CA VAL A 180 -18.02 1.25 -13.89
C VAL A 180 -19.45 0.93 -14.33
N ALA A 181 -20.47 1.47 -13.65
CA ALA A 181 -21.88 1.23 -13.99
C ALA A 181 -22.27 1.75 -15.39
N HIS A 182 -21.53 2.72 -15.93
CA HIS A 182 -21.75 3.29 -17.25
C HIS A 182 -21.11 2.48 -18.39
N ILE A 183 -20.23 1.51 -18.08
CA ILE A 183 -19.60 0.65 -19.07
C ILE A 183 -20.60 -0.42 -19.52
N GLN A 184 -21.12 -0.29 -20.74
CA GLN A 184 -22.07 -1.24 -21.33
C GLN A 184 -21.72 -1.47 -22.80
N ILE A 185 -21.50 -2.73 -23.19
CA ILE A 185 -21.38 -3.12 -24.61
C ILE A 185 -22.72 -2.96 -25.31
N ILE A 186 -23.82 -3.26 -24.61
CA ILE A 186 -25.16 -3.28 -25.16
C ILE A 186 -25.92 -2.08 -24.60
N ARG A 187 -25.94 -0.99 -25.37
CA ARG A 187 -26.92 0.11 -25.20
C ARG A 187 -27.78 0.33 -26.46
N SER A 188 -27.47 -0.34 -27.58
CA SER A 188 -28.01 0.02 -28.91
C SER A 188 -28.65 -1.13 -29.70
N LEU A 189 -28.89 -2.30 -29.12
CA LEU A 189 -29.77 -3.29 -29.72
C LEU A 189 -30.97 -3.47 -28.79
N GLU A 190 -32.15 -3.09 -29.29
CA GLU A 190 -33.43 -3.60 -28.80
C GLU A 190 -33.43 -5.12 -28.99
N TYR A 191 -32.77 -5.84 -28.11
CA TYR A 191 -32.82 -7.29 -28.02
C TYR A 191 -33.51 -7.64 -26.70
N THR A 192 -34.83 -7.80 -26.80
CA THR A 192 -35.67 -8.23 -25.68
C THR A 192 -35.58 -9.75 -25.58
N ASP A 193 -34.52 -10.27 -24.94
CA ASP A 193 -34.43 -11.67 -24.55
C ASP A 193 -34.29 -11.78 -23.01
N PRO A 194 -35.26 -12.36 -22.28
CA PRO A 194 -35.31 -12.32 -20.81
C PRO A 194 -34.28 -13.18 -20.06
N GLU A 195 -33.49 -14.04 -20.71
CA GLU A 195 -32.79 -15.13 -20.02
C GLU A 195 -31.27 -14.97 -19.78
N LEU A 196 -30.64 -13.83 -20.11
CA LEU A 196 -29.21 -13.66 -19.78
C LEU A 196 -29.01 -13.24 -18.31
N PRO A 197 -28.27 -14.02 -17.50
CA PRO A 197 -28.01 -13.66 -16.11
C PRO A 197 -26.96 -12.56 -16.04
N VAL A 198 -27.42 -11.30 -15.97
CA VAL A 198 -26.56 -10.16 -15.65
C VAL A 198 -26.37 -10.11 -14.14
N ARG A 199 -25.55 -11.00 -13.58
CA ARG A 199 -25.07 -10.81 -12.20
C ARG A 199 -24.04 -9.69 -12.20
N ARG A 200 -24.49 -8.48 -11.90
CA ARG A 200 -23.61 -7.38 -11.48
C ARG A 200 -23.21 -7.67 -10.04
N THR A 201 -21.92 -7.90 -9.80
CA THR A 201 -21.39 -7.93 -8.44
C THR A 201 -21.47 -6.53 -7.86
N ASP A 202 -22.15 -6.37 -6.74
CA ASP A 202 -22.23 -5.09 -6.05
C ASP A 202 -20.91 -4.81 -5.31
N MET A 203 -20.49 -3.55 -5.24
CA MET A 203 -19.28 -3.15 -4.51
C MET A 203 -19.36 -3.54 -3.02
N SER A 204 -20.58 -3.57 -2.48
CA SER A 204 -20.85 -4.02 -1.11
C SER A 204 -20.58 -5.51 -0.89
N ASP A 205 -20.71 -6.34 -1.92
CA ASP A 205 -20.36 -7.77 -1.86
C ASP A 205 -18.84 -7.98 -1.79
N ILE A 206 -18.05 -7.09 -2.41
CA ILE A 206 -16.57 -7.18 -2.45
C ILE A 206 -15.96 -6.83 -1.08
N GLN A 207 -16.54 -5.85 -0.37
CA GLN A 207 -16.04 -5.41 0.94
C GLN A 207 -16.23 -6.45 2.05
N ALA A 208 -17.18 -7.39 1.87
CA ALA A 208 -17.37 -8.53 2.76
C ALA A 208 -16.35 -9.67 2.55
N VAL A 209 -15.68 -9.70 1.39
CA VAL A 209 -14.72 -10.75 1.00
C VAL A 209 -13.30 -10.41 1.46
N PHE A 210 -12.95 -9.12 1.60
CA PHE A 210 -11.62 -8.66 1.97
C PHE A 210 -11.64 -7.78 3.23
N PRO A 211 -11.53 -8.36 4.44
CA PRO A 211 -11.46 -7.60 5.69
C PRO A 211 -10.18 -6.76 5.79
N GLU A 212 -10.24 -5.67 6.57
CA GLU A 212 -9.09 -4.77 6.78
C GLU A 212 -7.93 -5.55 7.43
N PRO A 213 -6.74 -5.63 6.81
CA PRO A 213 -5.61 -6.34 7.38
C PRO A 213 -5.14 -5.66 8.66
N VAL A 214 -4.97 -6.43 9.74
CA VAL A 214 -4.56 -5.94 11.06
C VAL A 214 -3.08 -6.17 11.34
N THR A 215 -2.40 -6.97 10.52
CA THR A 215 -0.96 -7.26 10.58
C THR A 215 -0.24 -6.90 9.28
N ARG A 216 1.08 -6.74 9.37
CA ARG A 216 1.94 -6.47 8.20
C ARG A 216 1.90 -7.64 7.22
N GLU A 217 1.89 -8.85 7.74
CA GLU A 217 1.86 -10.09 6.97
C GLU A 217 0.53 -10.21 6.20
N GLU A 218 -0.61 -9.90 6.84
CA GLU A 218 -1.91 -9.86 6.16
C GLU A 218 -1.96 -8.80 5.05
N LEU A 219 -1.39 -7.60 5.28
CA LEU A 219 -1.30 -6.56 4.25
C LEU A 219 -0.51 -7.03 3.02
N LEU A 220 0.54 -7.84 3.24
CA LEU A 220 1.33 -8.41 2.15
C LEU A 220 0.63 -9.59 1.47
N GLN A 221 -0.28 -10.29 2.18
CA GLN A 221 -1.01 -11.45 1.67
C GLN A 221 -2.21 -11.07 0.78
N CYS A 222 -2.77 -9.85 0.90
CA CYS A 222 -3.82 -9.32 0.00
C CYS A 222 -3.42 -9.25 -1.49
N LYS A 223 -2.18 -9.58 -1.84
CA LYS A 223 -1.62 -9.53 -3.20
C LYS A 223 -1.98 -10.74 -4.09
N LEU A 224 -2.55 -11.82 -3.58
CA LEU A 224 -2.58 -13.11 -4.27
C LEU A 224 -3.94 -13.60 -4.80
N ASP A 225 -5.05 -13.02 -4.36
CA ASP A 225 -6.39 -13.49 -4.75
C ASP A 225 -6.95 -12.70 -5.95
N THR A 226 -6.23 -12.66 -7.08
CA THR A 226 -6.87 -12.34 -8.36
C THR A 226 -7.45 -13.65 -8.91
N HIS A 227 -8.75 -13.84 -8.71
CA HIS A 227 -9.49 -14.96 -9.30
C HIS A 227 -9.27 -14.98 -10.82
N THR A 228 -8.37 -15.84 -11.27
CA THR A 228 -8.23 -16.24 -12.66
C THR A 228 -9.28 -17.31 -12.94
N ASP A 229 -10.55 -16.91 -13.00
CA ASP A 229 -11.59 -17.78 -13.56
C ASP A 229 -11.34 -17.89 -15.06
N THR A 230 -10.57 -18.92 -15.43
CA THR A 230 -10.46 -19.41 -16.79
C THR A 230 -11.67 -20.30 -17.05
N PRO A 231 -12.59 -19.95 -17.97
CA PRO A 231 -13.63 -20.88 -18.35
C PRO A 231 -12.97 -22.01 -19.15
N THR A 232 -12.98 -23.19 -18.56
CA THR A 232 -12.54 -24.42 -19.21
C THR A 232 -13.63 -24.81 -20.21
N ASP A 233 -13.48 -24.42 -21.47
CA ASP A 233 -14.27 -25.00 -22.56
C ASP A 233 -13.98 -26.51 -22.60
N LYS A 234 -15.01 -27.32 -22.35
CA LYS A 234 -15.02 -28.73 -22.72
C LYS A 234 -15.77 -28.86 -24.05
N LEU A 235 -15.04 -29.43 -25.00
CA LEU A 235 -15.45 -29.91 -26.32
C LEU A 235 -16.78 -30.66 -26.33
#